data_AF-A0A941SJG7-F1
#
_entry.id   AF-A0A941SJG7-F1
#
_cell.length_a   1.000
_cell.length_b   1.000
_cell.length_c   1.000
_cell.angle_alpha   90.00
_cell.angle_beta   90.00
_cell.angle_gamma   90.00
#
_symmetry.space_group_name_H-M   'P 1'
#
loop_
_entity.id
_entity.type
_entity.pdbx_description
1 polymer ?
#
loop_
_entity_poly.entity_id
_entity_poly.type
_entity_poly.pdbx_seq_one_letter_code
_entity_poly.pdbx_strand_id
1 'polypeptide(L)'
;MADVHFKNAMIFDGTGSATRPGEVIVRGNRIRTVADPGAKLEAPGCEVIDATGLTLMPGMVEGHAHPSFCGARTNTDLGDIPVEEHLLATIRNAELLLDHGFTSLYSAASAKVRLDVVVRN
;
A
#
# COMPACT_ATOMS: atom_id res chain seq x y z
N MET A 1 -1.31 -7.24 14.23
CA MET A 1 -0.07 -7.38 13.45
C MET A 1 1.08 -7.56 14.41
N ALA A 2 2.02 -8.45 14.08
CA ALA A 2 3.28 -8.52 14.81
C ALA A 2 4.11 -7.25 14.52
N ASP A 3 4.97 -6.90 15.46
CA ASP A 3 5.96 -5.85 15.24
C ASP A 3 7.07 -6.37 14.32
N VAL A 4 7.61 -5.51 13.45
CA VAL A 4 8.52 -5.92 12.37
C VAL A 4 9.84 -5.15 12.46
N HIS A 5 10.94 -5.84 12.20
CA HIS A 5 12.29 -5.28 12.06
C HIS A 5 12.84 -5.62 10.68
N PHE A 6 12.87 -4.63 9.80
CA PHE A 6 13.54 -4.73 8.50
C PHE A 6 15.04 -4.51 8.67
N LYS A 7 15.85 -5.46 8.24
CA LYS A 7 17.31 -5.42 8.31
C LYS A 7 17.94 -5.34 6.92
N ASN A 8 19.12 -4.73 6.85
CA ASN A 8 19.97 -4.70 5.64
C ASN A 8 19.28 -4.12 4.39
N ALA A 9 18.29 -3.24 4.56
CA ALA A 9 17.55 -2.65 3.46
C ALA A 9 18.35 -1.49 2.84
N MET A 10 18.10 -1.23 1.55
CA MET A 10 18.42 0.06 0.94
C MET A 10 17.20 0.99 1.11
N ILE A 11 17.27 1.92 2.06
CA ILE A 11 16.18 2.83 2.40
C ILE A 11 16.10 3.97 1.40
N PHE A 12 14.96 4.07 0.72
CA PHE A 12 14.54 5.22 -0.08
C PHE A 12 13.44 5.96 0.68
N ASP A 13 13.64 7.24 1.03
CA ASP A 13 12.71 7.99 1.89
C ASP A 13 11.79 8.96 1.11
N GLY A 14 11.93 9.05 -0.21
CA GLY A 14 11.11 9.93 -1.05
C GLY A 14 11.41 11.44 -0.91
N THR A 15 12.42 11.83 -0.13
CA THR A 15 12.78 13.26 0.08
C THR A 15 13.61 13.85 -1.05
N GLY A 16 14.10 13.02 -1.97
CA GLY A 16 15.11 13.37 -2.96
C GLY A 16 16.54 13.08 -2.51
N SER A 17 16.74 12.68 -1.25
CA SER A 17 18.02 12.15 -0.76
C SER A 17 18.38 10.83 -1.44
N ALA A 18 19.68 10.53 -1.53
CA ALA A 18 20.15 9.26 -2.07
C ALA A 18 19.73 8.07 -1.19
N THR A 19 19.35 6.96 -1.83
CA THR A 19 19.06 5.69 -1.16
C THR A 19 20.27 5.23 -0.36
N ARG A 20 20.06 4.77 0.88
CA ARG A 20 21.15 4.41 1.80
C ARG A 20 20.89 3.09 2.53
N PRO A 21 21.92 2.35 2.94
CA PRO A 21 21.72 1.18 3.79
C PRO A 21 21.12 1.57 5.15
N GLY A 22 20.26 0.72 5.71
CA GLY A 22 19.74 0.90 7.06
C GLY A 22 18.74 -0.15 7.51
N GLU A 23 18.19 0.08 8.69
CA GLU A 23 17.19 -0.78 9.33
C GLU A 23 15.96 0.04 9.76
N VAL A 24 14.78 -0.59 9.77
CA VAL A 24 13.51 0.05 10.14
C VAL A 24 12.76 -0.85 11.11
N ILE A 25 12.26 -0.26 12.21
CA ILE A 25 11.36 -0.93 13.15
C ILE A 25 9.96 -0.37 12.96
N VAL A 26 9.00 -1.26 12.74
CA VAL A 26 7.57 -0.98 12.75
C VAL A 26 6.96 -1.59 14.01
N ARG A 27 6.20 -0.81 14.76
CA ARG A 27 5.43 -1.27 15.92
C ARG A 27 3.95 -1.00 15.67
N GLY A 28 3.12 -2.03 15.71
CA GLY A 28 1.71 -1.94 15.30
C GLY A 28 1.56 -1.39 13.87
N ASN A 29 0.94 -0.20 13.72
CA ASN A 29 0.71 0.46 12.43
C ASN A 29 1.59 1.71 12.21
N ARG A 30 2.71 1.84 12.94
CA ARG A 30 3.60 3.00 12.83
C ARG A 30 5.05 2.60 12.70
N ILE A 31 5.78 3.35 11.87
CA ILE A 31 7.24 3.32 11.87
C ILE A 31 7.69 3.90 13.21
N ARG A 32 8.32 3.06 14.04
CA ARG A 32 8.82 3.45 15.35
C ARG A 32 10.19 4.11 15.24
N THR A 33 11.07 3.54 14.41
CA THR A 33 12.45 3.99 14.28
C THR A 33 12.97 3.67 12.88
N VAL A 34 13.69 4.61 12.29
CA VAL A 34 14.55 4.41 11.12
C VAL A 34 15.97 4.64 11.60
N ALA A 35 16.89 3.71 11.31
CA ALA A 35 18.25 3.81 11.81
C ALA A 35 18.99 5.02 11.23
N ASP A 36 19.79 5.67 12.06
CA ASP A 36 20.81 6.62 11.60
C ASP A 36 21.82 5.90 10.68
N PRO A 37 22.46 6.59 9.73
CA PRO A 37 23.43 5.97 8.83
C PRO A 37 24.52 5.19 9.58
N GLY A 38 24.67 3.91 9.26
CA GLY A 38 25.66 3.00 9.88
C GLY A 38 25.26 2.42 11.24
N ALA A 39 24.15 2.87 11.83
CA ALA A 39 23.63 2.29 13.06
C ALA A 39 22.89 0.97 12.80
N LYS A 40 22.99 0.05 13.77
CA LYS A 40 22.16 -1.16 13.84
C LYS A 40 21.13 -0.99 14.94
N LEU A 41 19.94 -1.54 14.73
CA LEU A 41 18.88 -1.48 15.71
C LEU A 41 18.75 -2.83 16.43
N GLU A 42 18.47 -2.77 17.73
CA GLU A 42 18.06 -3.93 18.51
C GLU A 42 16.56 -3.89 18.74
N ALA A 43 15.86 -4.92 18.27
CA ALA A 43 14.41 -5.01 18.32
C ALA A 43 13.97 -6.41 18.78
N PRO A 44 14.23 -6.80 20.04
CA PRO A 44 13.78 -8.09 20.56
C PRO A 44 12.25 -8.21 20.43
N GLY A 45 11.78 -9.41 20.08
CA GLY A 45 10.36 -9.69 19.90
C GLY A 45 9.73 -9.16 18.61
N CYS A 46 10.50 -8.50 17.72
CA CYS A 46 10.05 -8.26 16.34
C CYS A 46 10.20 -9.52 15.48
N GLU A 47 9.28 -9.70 14.55
CA GLU A 47 9.52 -10.47 13.35
C GLU A 47 10.63 -9.80 12.54
N VAL A 48 11.65 -10.56 12.12
CA VAL A 48 12.78 -10.03 11.36
C VAL A 48 12.57 -10.31 9.87
N ILE A 49 12.63 -9.25 9.07
CA ILE A 49 12.64 -9.33 7.60
C ILE A 49 14.03 -8.91 7.13
N ASP A 50 14.78 -9.84 6.54
CA ASP A 50 16.05 -9.54 5.89
C ASP A 50 15.81 -9.00 4.47
N ALA A 51 16.09 -7.72 4.27
CA ALA A 51 15.90 -7.02 3.01
C ALA A 51 17.22 -6.86 2.23
N THR A 52 18.19 -7.74 2.46
CA THR A 52 19.46 -7.73 1.73
C THR A 52 19.21 -7.77 0.22
N GLY A 53 19.77 -6.77 -0.49
CA GLY A 53 19.62 -6.63 -1.95
C GLY A 53 18.28 -6.00 -2.39
N LEU A 54 17.42 -5.61 -1.44
CA LEU A 54 16.13 -4.98 -1.71
C LEU A 54 16.12 -3.51 -1.31
N THR A 55 15.28 -2.73 -1.97
CA THR A 55 14.96 -1.35 -1.60
C THR A 55 13.71 -1.33 -0.74
N LEU A 56 13.79 -0.69 0.42
CA LEU A 56 12.63 -0.39 1.27
C LEU A 56 12.22 1.06 1.02
N MET A 57 10.96 1.27 0.63
CA MET A 57 10.41 2.58 0.30
C MET A 57 9.01 2.76 0.90
N PRO A 58 8.52 4.02 1.04
CA PRO A 58 7.11 4.27 1.27
C PRO A 58 6.24 3.57 0.23
N GLY A 59 5.10 3.02 0.65
CA GLY A 59 4.11 2.47 -0.27
C GLY A 59 3.63 3.56 -1.24
N MET A 60 3.34 3.16 -2.48
CA MET A 60 2.95 4.10 -3.52
C MET A 60 1.53 4.63 -3.30
N VAL A 61 1.25 5.79 -3.89
CA VAL A 61 -0.06 6.48 -3.84
C VAL A 61 -0.59 6.68 -5.25
N GLU A 62 -1.80 6.19 -5.50
CA GLU A 62 -2.54 6.49 -6.74
C GLU A 62 -3.36 7.77 -6.56
N GLY A 63 -3.03 8.81 -7.31
CA GLY A 63 -3.65 10.13 -7.20
C GLY A 63 -5.00 10.26 -7.91
N HIS A 64 -5.36 9.32 -8.79
CA HIS A 64 -6.58 9.36 -9.57
C HIS A 64 -7.06 7.94 -9.93
N ALA A 65 -7.78 7.30 -9.01
CA ALA A 65 -8.28 5.94 -9.17
C ALA A 65 -9.78 5.87 -9.45
N HIS A 66 -10.18 4.81 -10.16
CA HIS A 66 -11.57 4.39 -10.34
C HIS A 66 -11.72 2.89 -10.03
N PRO A 67 -11.61 2.46 -8.76
CA PRO A 67 -11.62 1.04 -8.40
C PRO A 67 -12.94 0.34 -8.77
N SER A 68 -14.07 1.07 -8.83
CA SER A 68 -15.35 0.51 -9.26
C SER A 68 -15.58 0.51 -10.78
N PHE A 69 -14.61 0.94 -11.59
CA PHE A 69 -14.79 0.94 -13.05
C PHE A 69 -14.34 -0.41 -13.61
N CYS A 70 -15.22 -1.40 -13.52
CA CYS A 70 -14.93 -2.80 -13.80
C CYS A 70 -15.04 -3.12 -15.31
N GLY A 71 -14.24 -2.45 -16.13
CA GLY A 71 -14.19 -2.69 -17.59
C GLY A 71 -15.29 -1.99 -18.39
N ALA A 72 -15.84 -0.89 -17.86
CA ALA A 72 -16.86 -0.09 -18.53
C ALA A 72 -16.35 0.51 -19.86
N ARG A 73 -17.11 0.32 -20.93
CA ARG A 73 -16.91 0.88 -22.27
C ARG A 73 -17.88 2.03 -22.54
N THR A 74 -19.05 1.99 -21.91
CA THR A 74 -20.07 3.03 -21.96
C THR A 74 -20.49 3.44 -20.55
N ASN A 75 -21.15 4.59 -20.43
CA ASN A 75 -21.67 5.04 -19.14
C ASN A 75 -22.72 4.10 -18.55
N THR A 76 -23.48 3.38 -19.41
CA THR A 76 -24.51 2.44 -18.98
C THR A 76 -23.89 1.23 -18.27
N ASP A 77 -22.71 0.78 -18.72
CA ASP A 77 -21.99 -0.36 -18.14
C ASP A 77 -21.66 -0.16 -16.64
N LEU A 78 -21.51 1.10 -16.19
CA LEU A 78 -21.30 1.43 -14.77
C LEU A 78 -22.55 1.15 -13.91
N GLY A 79 -23.74 1.26 -14.53
CA GLY A 79 -25.03 1.07 -13.89
C GLY A 79 -25.51 -0.39 -13.90
N ASP A 80 -25.24 -1.10 -15.00
CA ASP A 80 -25.85 -2.42 -15.29
C ASP A 80 -25.38 -3.55 -14.38
N ILE A 81 -24.18 -3.45 -13.81
CA ILE A 81 -23.67 -4.45 -12.86
C ILE A 81 -24.48 -4.33 -11.54
N PRO A 82 -25.12 -5.41 -11.05
CA PRO A 82 -25.80 -5.38 -9.76
C PRO A 82 -24.79 -5.14 -8.62
N VAL A 83 -25.27 -4.58 -7.50
CA VAL A 83 -24.39 -3.99 -6.49
C VAL A 83 -23.49 -5.03 -5.81
N GLU A 84 -23.97 -6.26 -5.65
CA GLU A 84 -23.24 -7.37 -5.06
C GLU A 84 -22.04 -7.78 -5.93
N GLU A 85 -22.26 -8.04 -7.23
CA GLU A 85 -21.16 -8.35 -8.15
C GLU A 85 -20.21 -7.15 -8.31
N HIS A 86 -20.74 -5.93 -8.29
CA HIS A 86 -19.93 -4.72 -8.42
C HIS A 86 -19.00 -4.53 -7.22
N LEU A 87 -19.48 -4.84 -6.01
CA LEU A 87 -18.68 -4.82 -4.80
C LEU A 87 -17.51 -5.81 -4.89
N LEU A 88 -17.79 -7.06 -5.27
CA LEU A 88 -16.75 -8.08 -5.40
C LEU A 88 -15.70 -7.70 -6.45
N ALA A 89 -16.13 -7.16 -7.59
CA ALA A 89 -15.21 -6.69 -8.62
C ALA A 89 -14.37 -5.48 -8.16
N THR A 90 -14.97 -4.56 -7.40
CA THR A 90 -14.27 -3.39 -6.83
C THR A 90 -13.22 -3.83 -5.80
N ILE A 91 -13.53 -4.80 -4.93
CA ILE A 91 -12.56 -5.37 -3.98
C ILE A 91 -11.37 -5.96 -4.73
N ARG A 92 -11.59 -6.75 -5.77
CA ARG A 92 -10.51 -7.34 -6.57
C ARG A 92 -9.62 -6.30 -7.23
N ASN A 93 -10.18 -5.17 -7.66
CA ASN A 93 -9.40 -4.06 -8.22
C ASN A 93 -8.56 -3.36 -7.15
N ALA A 94 -9.08 -3.20 -5.93
CA ALA A 94 -8.33 -2.64 -4.80
C ALA A 94 -7.20 -3.59 -4.34
N GLU A 95 -7.46 -4.90 -4.28
CA GLU A 95 -6.45 -5.93 -4.01
C GLU A 95 -5.35 -5.92 -5.06
N LEU A 96 -5.70 -5.81 -6.34
CA LEU A 96 -4.73 -5.73 -7.43
C LEU A 96 -3.76 -4.55 -7.25
N LEU A 97 -4.26 -3.38 -6.86
CA LEU A 97 -3.42 -2.22 -6.57
C LEU A 97 -2.47 -2.49 -5.38
N LEU A 98 -3.00 -3.11 -4.32
CA LEU A 98 -2.23 -3.44 -3.13
C LEU A 98 -1.11 -4.45 -3.44
N ASP A 99 -1.39 -5.48 -4.23
CA ASP A 99 -0.42 -6.49 -4.68
C ASP A 99 0.71 -5.87 -5.53
N HIS A 100 0.46 -4.71 -6.14
CA HIS A 100 1.45 -3.95 -6.92
C HIS A 100 2.09 -2.79 -6.13
N GLY A 101 1.92 -2.76 -4.80
CA GLY A 101 2.62 -1.82 -3.92
C GLY A 101 1.95 -0.45 -3.75
N PHE A 102 0.73 -0.27 -4.27
CA PHE A 102 -0.08 0.91 -3.95
C PHE A 102 -0.81 0.70 -2.63
N THR A 103 -0.44 1.49 -1.62
CA THR A 103 -0.99 1.36 -0.27
C THR A 103 -2.03 2.43 0.05
N SER A 104 -2.25 3.36 -0.89
CA SER A 104 -3.26 4.41 -0.78
C SER A 104 -3.70 4.84 -2.17
N LEU A 105 -4.95 5.28 -2.28
CA LEU A 105 -5.51 5.82 -3.51
C LEU A 105 -6.49 6.96 -3.24
N TYR A 106 -6.68 7.82 -4.23
CA TYR A 106 -7.75 8.81 -4.27
C TYR A 106 -8.80 8.40 -5.28
N SER A 107 -10.00 8.04 -4.80
CA SER A 107 -11.15 7.69 -5.66
C SER A 107 -11.69 8.95 -6.35
N ALA A 108 -11.48 9.07 -7.66
CA ALA A 108 -11.87 10.24 -8.45
C ALA A 108 -13.34 10.20 -8.91
N ALA A 109 -13.92 9.02 -9.05
CA ALA A 109 -15.37 8.82 -9.22
C ALA A 109 -15.74 7.37 -8.90
N SER A 110 -16.89 7.19 -8.25
CA SER A 110 -17.43 5.87 -7.92
C SER A 110 -18.65 5.58 -8.77
N ALA A 111 -18.75 4.36 -9.29
CA ALA A 111 -19.86 3.94 -10.15
C ALA A 111 -21.21 3.85 -9.41
N LYS A 112 -21.19 3.65 -8.09
CA LYS A 112 -22.39 3.64 -7.23
C LYS A 112 -22.12 4.37 -5.92
N VAL A 113 -23.17 4.87 -5.28
CA VAL A 113 -23.06 5.58 -4.00
C VAL A 113 -22.35 4.71 -2.97
N ARG A 114 -21.25 5.24 -2.40
CA ARG A 114 -20.39 4.61 -1.37
C ARG A 114 -19.58 3.38 -1.79
N LEU A 115 -19.66 2.90 -3.04
CA LEU A 115 -19.03 1.63 -3.43
C LEU A 115 -17.51 1.63 -3.17
N ASP A 116 -16.83 2.68 -3.59
CA ASP A 116 -15.36 2.83 -3.41
C ASP A 116 -14.97 3.03 -1.94
N VAL A 117 -15.91 3.47 -1.09
CA VAL A 117 -15.66 3.72 0.34
C VAL A 117 -15.83 2.44 1.15
N VAL A 118 -16.82 1.61 0.81
CA VAL A 118 -17.12 0.39 1.57
C VAL A 118 -16.10 -0.73 1.35
N VAL A 119 -15.33 -0.66 0.25
CA VAL A 119 -14.22 -1.60 -0.02
C VAL A 119 -12.93 -1.25 0.73
N ARG A 120 -12.89 -0.14 1.46
CA ARG A 120 -11.71 0.20 2.26
C ARG A 120 -11.53 -0.83 3.39
N ASN A 121 -10.30 -1.27 3.61
CA ASN A 121 -9.90 -2.09 4.76
C ASN A 121 -9.89 -1.29 6.08
#